data_AF-A0A524MCH4-F1
#
_entry.id   AF-A0A524MCH4-F1
#
_cell.length_a   1.000
_cell.length_b   1.000
_cell.length_c   1.000
_cell.angle_alpha   90.00
_cell.angle_beta   90.00
_cell.angle_gamma   90.00
#
_symmetry.space_group_name_H-M   'P 1'
#
loop_
_entity.id
_entity.type
_entity.pdbx_description
1 polymer ?
#
loop_
_entity_poly.entity_id
_entity_poly.type
_entity_poly.pdbx_seq_one_letter_code
_entity_poly.pdbx_strand_id
1 'polypeptide(L)'
;MTSYRNLTNSIRVKTIALLAILVLISVAGVSQPAKEVVLEELRAEIIPAEGTETLYDIPLSLTSLPQFVEWWYTLRPLVESDTRYFDALDVLVAPCCDDNQAYKCCCEKNGNACNIIRSAKGLASHLIHDLDYDATQVSESVLQWLQFARPDYYMADELRDRRMSPLYYGLTAQGSCYRGLCETPISEGGCGGMDELIEPSIES
;
A
#
# COMPACT_ATOMS: atom_id res chain seq x y z
N MET A 1 81.96 29.39 -16.89
CA MET A 1 81.78 29.64 -18.32
C MET A 1 80.34 29.37 -18.68
N THR A 2 79.64 30.45 -19.00
CA THR A 2 78.24 30.53 -19.39
C THR A 2 78.05 29.98 -20.80
N SER A 3 77.03 29.17 -21.05
CA SER A 3 76.41 29.14 -22.38
C SER A 3 74.94 28.77 -22.30
N TYR A 4 74.17 29.52 -23.08
CA TYR A 4 72.72 29.66 -23.11
C TYR A 4 72.08 28.64 -24.08
N ARG A 5 70.81 28.34 -23.77
CA ARG A 5 69.68 28.07 -24.70
C ARG A 5 69.76 26.83 -25.60
N ASN A 6 68.73 25.99 -25.50
CA ASN A 6 67.62 26.10 -26.45
C ASN A 6 66.34 25.45 -25.91
N LEU A 7 65.30 26.28 -25.86
CA LEU A 7 63.90 25.86 -25.82
C LEU A 7 63.56 25.22 -27.17
N THR A 8 63.01 24.02 -27.15
CA THR A 8 62.01 23.56 -28.14
C THR A 8 61.23 22.39 -27.55
N ASN A 9 59.93 22.38 -27.84
CA ASN A 9 58.94 21.31 -27.59
C ASN A 9 58.10 21.43 -26.31
N SER A 10 57.39 22.55 -26.29
CA SER A 10 55.95 22.61 -26.08
C SER A 10 55.21 21.39 -26.68
N ILE A 11 54.12 20.97 -25.99
CA ILE A 11 53.06 20.06 -26.45
C ILE A 11 53.46 18.57 -26.48
N ARG A 12 53.26 17.85 -25.35
CA ARG A 12 52.86 16.42 -25.30
C ARG A 12 52.72 15.83 -23.87
N VAL A 13 52.31 16.61 -22.88
CA VAL A 13 52.03 16.08 -21.53
C VAL A 13 50.75 16.68 -20.96
N LYS A 14 49.62 16.49 -21.66
CA LYS A 14 48.27 16.78 -21.14
C LYS A 14 47.23 15.79 -21.70
N THR A 15 47.60 14.52 -21.86
CA THR A 15 46.69 13.52 -22.46
C THR A 15 46.74 12.15 -21.79
N ILE A 16 47.15 12.07 -20.53
CA ILE A 16 47.06 10.84 -19.73
C ILE A 16 46.79 11.21 -18.26
N ALA A 17 45.68 11.93 -18.02
CA ALA A 17 45.11 12.14 -16.69
C ALA A 17 43.60 12.44 -16.78
N LEU A 18 42.95 11.88 -17.80
CA LEU A 18 41.51 11.95 -18.02
C LEU A 18 41.02 10.57 -18.51
N LEU A 19 41.51 9.51 -17.86
CA LEU A 19 41.17 8.10 -18.12
C LEU A 19 41.35 7.29 -16.82
N ALA A 20 40.99 7.91 -15.69
CA ALA A 20 40.89 7.27 -14.37
C ALA A 20 39.58 7.67 -13.65
N ILE A 21 38.59 8.13 -14.41
CA ILE A 21 37.21 8.39 -13.96
C ILE A 21 36.29 7.76 -15.01
N LEU A 22 36.39 6.44 -15.22
CA LEU A 22 35.42 5.68 -16.04
C LEU A 22 35.56 4.15 -15.90
N VAL A 23 36.13 3.67 -14.78
CA VAL A 23 36.20 2.22 -14.47
C VAL A 23 35.98 1.98 -12.97
N LEU A 24 34.89 2.54 -12.42
CA LEU A 24 34.36 2.19 -11.09
C LEU A 24 32.80 2.18 -11.07
N ILE A 25 32.15 1.98 -12.22
CA ILE A 25 30.69 1.72 -12.30
C ILE A 25 30.48 0.30 -12.82
N SER A 26 31.05 -0.69 -12.13
CA SER A 26 31.01 -2.08 -12.63
C SER A 26 31.00 -3.14 -11.55
N VAL A 27 30.40 -2.93 -10.37
CA VAL A 27 29.92 -4.05 -9.53
C VAL A 27 28.81 -3.60 -8.58
N ALA A 28 27.57 -3.46 -9.06
CA ALA A 28 26.35 -3.51 -8.23
C ALA A 28 25.05 -3.54 -9.07
N GLY A 29 25.13 -3.70 -10.40
CA GLY A 29 23.97 -4.05 -11.21
C GLY A 29 23.59 -5.50 -10.94
N VAL A 30 23.02 -5.76 -9.76
CA VAL A 30 22.24 -6.97 -9.51
C VAL A 30 21.13 -6.92 -10.56
N SER A 31 21.18 -7.80 -11.55
CA SER A 31 20.04 -8.01 -12.44
C SER A 31 18.90 -8.52 -11.55
N GLN A 32 18.05 -7.62 -11.06
CA GLN A 32 16.79 -8.01 -10.46
C GLN A 32 16.08 -8.89 -11.51
N PRO A 33 15.61 -10.09 -11.15
CA PRO A 33 14.89 -10.92 -12.12
C PRO A 33 13.72 -10.12 -12.66
N ALA A 34 13.43 -10.18 -13.97
CA ALA A 34 12.42 -9.33 -14.62
C ALA A 34 11.05 -9.32 -13.91
N LYS A 35 10.73 -10.41 -13.19
CA LYS A 35 9.57 -10.53 -12.31
C LYS A 35 9.55 -9.46 -11.20
N GLU A 36 10.67 -9.23 -10.54
CA GLU A 36 10.81 -8.30 -9.41
C GLU A 36 10.66 -6.86 -9.87
N VAL A 37 11.25 -6.52 -11.02
CA VAL A 37 11.13 -5.18 -11.62
C VAL A 37 9.66 -4.85 -11.91
N VAL A 38 8.92 -5.78 -12.52
CA VAL A 38 7.49 -5.59 -12.78
C VAL A 38 6.68 -5.42 -11.50
N LEU A 39 6.99 -6.19 -10.44
CA LEU A 39 6.28 -6.06 -9.16
C LEU A 39 6.58 -4.76 -8.45
N GLU A 40 7.82 -4.30 -8.48
CA GLU A 40 8.21 -3.05 -7.84
C GLU A 40 7.61 -1.84 -8.58
N GLU A 41 7.67 -1.85 -9.91
CA GLU A 41 7.01 -0.83 -10.75
C GLU A 41 5.51 -0.80 -10.49
N LEU A 42 4.86 -1.98 -10.45
CA LEU A 42 3.44 -2.09 -10.15
C LEU A 42 3.11 -1.59 -8.73
N ARG A 43 3.90 -2.00 -7.72
CA ARG A 43 3.71 -1.57 -6.34
C ARG A 43 3.81 -0.04 -6.24
N ALA A 44 4.83 0.56 -6.83
CA ALA A 44 5.00 2.01 -6.84
C ALA A 44 3.89 2.75 -7.60
N GLU A 45 3.25 2.08 -8.57
CA GLU A 45 2.13 2.63 -9.33
C GLU A 45 0.83 2.65 -8.52
N ILE A 46 0.49 1.54 -7.82
CA ILE A 46 -0.86 1.35 -7.26
C ILE A 46 -0.95 1.25 -5.74
N ILE A 47 0.17 1.03 -5.04
CA ILE A 47 0.18 0.89 -3.58
C ILE A 47 0.74 2.18 -2.98
N PRO A 48 -0.08 2.95 -2.22
CA PRO A 48 0.41 4.10 -1.47
C PRO A 48 1.53 3.69 -0.50
N ALA A 49 2.57 4.51 -0.41
CA ALA A 49 3.68 4.26 0.51
C ALA A 49 3.29 4.55 1.96
N GLU A 50 3.93 3.88 2.92
CA GLU A 50 3.82 4.26 4.33
C GLU A 50 4.28 5.71 4.54
N GLY A 51 3.56 6.45 5.39
CA GLY A 51 3.78 7.88 5.63
C GLY A 51 3.22 8.80 4.55
N THR A 52 2.52 8.28 3.54
CA THR A 52 1.82 9.14 2.55
C THR A 52 0.79 10.00 3.27
N GLU A 53 0.88 11.32 3.08
CA GLU A 53 -0.11 12.27 3.57
C GLU A 53 -1.47 12.04 2.90
N THR A 54 -2.53 12.12 3.69
CA THR A 54 -3.90 11.88 3.24
C THR A 54 -4.71 13.17 3.32
N LEU A 55 -5.87 13.20 2.66
CA LEU A 55 -6.75 14.38 2.73
C LEU A 55 -7.36 14.59 4.13
N TYR A 56 -7.34 13.55 4.97
CA TYR A 56 -7.89 13.55 6.32
C TYR A 56 -6.80 13.74 7.40
N ASP A 57 -5.64 14.29 7.03
CA ASP A 57 -4.55 14.71 7.93
C ASP A 57 -4.00 13.59 8.84
N ILE A 58 -4.15 12.33 8.44
CA ILE A 58 -3.56 11.17 9.11
C ILE A 58 -2.70 10.41 8.08
N PRO A 59 -1.37 10.39 8.21
CA PRO A 59 -0.50 9.66 7.31
C PRO A 59 -0.83 8.17 7.28
N LEU A 60 -0.68 7.53 6.12
CA LEU A 60 -0.89 6.09 5.99
C LEU A 60 0.12 5.33 6.83
N SER A 61 -0.35 4.64 7.87
CA SER A 61 0.45 3.70 8.65
C SER A 61 -0.47 2.68 9.32
N LEU A 62 0.05 1.48 9.53
CA LEU A 62 -0.65 0.47 10.31
C LEU A 62 -0.84 0.90 11.77
N THR A 63 -0.08 1.88 12.27
CA THR A 63 -0.31 2.47 13.61
C THR A 63 -1.67 3.15 13.76
N SER A 64 -2.32 3.54 12.66
CA SER A 64 -3.66 4.15 12.66
C SER A 64 -4.79 3.12 12.77
N LEU A 65 -4.48 1.83 12.57
CA LEU A 65 -5.46 0.75 12.55
C LEU A 65 -6.31 0.64 13.84
N PRO A 66 -5.75 0.72 15.06
CA PRO A 66 -6.55 0.78 16.28
C PRO A 66 -7.59 1.89 16.28
N GLN A 67 -7.21 3.10 15.85
CA GLN A 67 -8.11 4.25 15.82
C GLN A 67 -9.25 4.05 14.82
N PHE A 68 -8.93 3.49 13.65
CA PHE A 68 -9.93 3.20 12.63
C PHE A 68 -10.89 2.10 13.08
N VAL A 69 -10.40 1.07 13.77
CA VAL A 69 -11.26 0.04 14.38
C VAL A 69 -12.12 0.65 15.49
N GLU A 70 -11.59 1.55 16.31
CA GLU A 70 -12.37 2.21 17.37
C GLU A 70 -13.50 3.08 16.80
N TRP A 71 -13.27 3.80 15.70
CA TRP A 71 -14.32 4.57 15.01
C TRP A 71 -15.44 3.69 14.45
N TRP A 72 -15.17 2.42 14.14
CA TRP A 72 -16.22 1.48 13.76
C TRP A 72 -17.20 1.20 14.91
N TYR A 73 -16.71 1.16 16.15
CA TYR A 73 -17.55 0.99 17.33
C TYR A 73 -18.26 2.28 17.72
N THR A 74 -17.57 3.42 17.61
CA THR A 74 -18.02 4.70 18.20
C THR A 74 -18.76 5.62 17.22
N LEU A 75 -18.33 5.69 15.95
CA LEU A 75 -18.88 6.62 14.96
C LEU A 75 -19.86 5.97 14.00
N ARG A 76 -19.66 4.70 13.62
CA ARG A 76 -20.56 4.02 12.66
C ARG A 76 -22.04 4.11 13.04
N PRO A 77 -22.47 3.88 14.30
CA PRO A 77 -23.90 3.98 14.64
C PRO A 77 -24.51 5.36 14.37
N LEU A 78 -23.68 6.41 14.24
CA LEU A 78 -24.11 7.77 13.96
C LEU A 78 -24.29 8.03 12.46
N VAL A 79 -23.60 7.28 11.60
CA VAL A 79 -23.57 7.52 10.14
C VAL A 79 -24.12 6.37 9.31
N GLU A 80 -24.39 5.19 9.87
CA GLU A 80 -24.77 4.01 9.07
C GLU A 80 -26.11 4.15 8.32
N SER A 81 -26.92 5.15 8.69
CA SER A 81 -28.15 5.52 7.97
C SER A 81 -27.97 6.66 6.95
N ASP A 82 -26.79 7.29 6.90
CA ASP A 82 -26.43 8.29 5.89
C ASP A 82 -26.17 7.59 4.56
N THR A 83 -26.76 8.10 3.46
CA THR A 83 -26.60 7.50 2.13
C THR A 83 -25.15 7.51 1.66
N ARG A 84 -24.36 8.51 2.07
CA ARG A 84 -22.93 8.60 1.73
C ARG A 84 -22.15 7.37 2.20
N TYR A 85 -22.51 6.82 3.37
CA TYR A 85 -21.85 5.65 3.92
C TYR A 85 -22.11 4.40 3.07
N PHE A 86 -23.34 4.21 2.61
CA PHE A 86 -23.69 3.14 1.68
C PHE A 86 -23.01 3.35 0.32
N ASP A 87 -23.22 4.51 -0.29
CA ASP A 87 -22.73 4.83 -1.65
C ASP A 87 -21.21 4.69 -1.75
N ALA A 88 -20.47 5.11 -0.71
CA ALA A 88 -19.02 5.03 -0.70
C ALA A 88 -18.47 3.61 -0.53
N LEU A 89 -19.16 2.75 0.24
CA LEU A 89 -18.66 1.42 0.59
C LEU A 89 -19.21 0.30 -0.30
N ASP A 90 -20.34 0.51 -0.98
CA ASP A 90 -20.96 -0.48 -1.88
C ASP A 90 -20.20 -0.60 -3.22
N VAL A 91 -19.48 0.45 -3.62
CA VAL A 91 -18.63 0.42 -4.82
C VAL A 91 -17.27 -0.25 -4.58
N LEU A 92 -16.90 -0.49 -3.32
CA LEU A 92 -15.61 -1.09 -2.95
C LEU A 92 -15.77 -2.58 -2.66
N VAL A 93 -14.85 -3.39 -3.15
CA VAL A 93 -14.74 -4.81 -2.79
C VAL A 93 -14.17 -4.97 -1.39
N ALA A 94 -14.61 -5.99 -0.66
CA ALA A 94 -13.99 -6.41 0.59
C ALA A 94 -12.74 -7.28 0.28
N PRO A 95 -11.50 -6.82 0.49
CA PRO A 95 -10.31 -7.58 0.08
C PRO A 95 -10.08 -8.86 0.92
N CYS A 96 -10.86 -9.06 1.99
CA CYS A 96 -10.88 -10.32 2.72
C CYS A 96 -11.77 -11.40 2.08
N CYS A 97 -12.78 -11.01 1.29
CA CYS A 97 -13.69 -11.87 0.53
C CYS A 97 -14.30 -11.07 -0.64
N ASP A 98 -13.60 -11.11 -1.78
CA ASP A 98 -13.75 -10.22 -2.95
C ASP A 98 -15.03 -10.42 -3.76
N ASP A 99 -15.83 -11.43 -3.42
CA ASP A 99 -17.19 -11.65 -3.91
C ASP A 99 -18.25 -10.84 -3.13
N ASN A 100 -17.84 -10.02 -2.16
CA ASN A 100 -18.71 -9.14 -1.38
C ASN A 100 -18.16 -7.70 -1.34
N GLN A 101 -19.06 -6.74 -1.14
CA GLN A 101 -18.71 -5.33 -0.98
C GLN A 101 -18.18 -5.03 0.43
N ALA A 102 -17.41 -3.94 0.57
CA ALA A 102 -16.96 -3.43 1.85
C ALA A 102 -18.14 -2.99 2.73
N TYR A 103 -19.24 -2.51 2.14
CA TYR A 103 -20.48 -2.20 2.87
C TYR A 103 -21.08 -3.44 3.57
N LYS A 104 -21.03 -4.61 2.95
CA LYS A 104 -21.60 -5.85 3.49
C LYS A 104 -20.70 -7.04 3.21
N CYS A 105 -19.74 -7.28 4.10
CA CYS A 105 -18.76 -8.35 3.91
C CYS A 105 -19.34 -9.73 4.27
N CYS A 106 -18.67 -10.79 3.80
CA CYS A 106 -19.08 -12.18 3.99
C CYS A 106 -19.32 -12.57 5.47
N CYS A 107 -18.50 -12.06 6.40
CA CYS A 107 -18.55 -12.40 7.82
C CYS A 107 -19.78 -11.82 8.54
N GLU A 108 -20.39 -10.76 8.01
CA GLU A 108 -21.53 -10.07 8.65
C GLU A 108 -22.80 -10.91 8.64
N LYS A 109 -22.85 -11.94 7.79
CA LYS A 109 -23.89 -12.99 7.84
C LYS A 109 -23.98 -13.66 9.23
N ASN A 110 -22.87 -13.67 9.97
CA ASN A 110 -22.78 -14.21 11.34
C ASN A 110 -22.75 -13.11 12.41
N GLY A 111 -23.07 -11.87 12.06
CA GLY A 111 -23.02 -10.73 12.98
C GLY A 111 -21.62 -10.25 13.34
N ASN A 112 -20.59 -10.60 12.55
CA ASN A 112 -19.20 -10.23 12.82
C ASN A 112 -18.54 -9.55 11.59
N ALA A 113 -17.46 -8.80 11.80
CA ALA A 113 -16.63 -8.22 10.75
C ALA A 113 -15.16 -8.30 11.17
N CYS A 114 -14.25 -8.61 10.26
CA CYS A 114 -12.82 -8.64 10.58
C CYS A 114 -12.20 -7.24 10.66
N ASN A 115 -11.03 -7.10 11.28
CA ASN A 115 -10.44 -5.79 11.55
C ASN A 115 -10.05 -4.97 10.29
N ILE A 116 -9.75 -5.60 9.16
CA ILE A 116 -9.59 -4.88 7.89
C ILE A 116 -10.91 -4.21 7.44
N ILE A 117 -12.06 -4.85 7.64
CA ILE A 117 -13.37 -4.26 7.31
C ILE A 117 -13.80 -3.26 8.38
N ARG A 118 -13.56 -3.54 9.66
CA ARG A 118 -13.82 -2.57 10.74
C ARG A 118 -13.06 -1.27 10.50
N SER A 119 -11.77 -1.35 10.18
CA SER A 119 -10.96 -0.16 9.92
C SER A 119 -11.44 0.63 8.70
N ALA A 120 -11.77 -0.02 7.58
CA ALA A 120 -12.33 0.66 6.42
C ALA A 120 -13.66 1.38 6.74
N LYS A 121 -14.56 0.70 7.45
CA LYS A 121 -15.86 1.24 7.86
C LYS A 121 -15.75 2.34 8.92
N GLY A 122 -14.81 2.21 9.86
CA GLY A 122 -14.56 3.23 10.87
C GLY A 122 -13.90 4.48 10.29
N LEU A 123 -12.95 4.33 9.35
CA LEU A 123 -12.44 5.45 8.56
C LEU A 123 -13.58 6.15 7.82
N ALA A 124 -14.41 5.41 7.08
CA ALA A 124 -15.58 5.99 6.41
C ALA A 124 -16.48 6.77 7.37
N SER A 125 -16.66 6.25 8.58
CA SER A 125 -17.48 6.91 9.60
C SER A 125 -16.90 8.23 10.08
N HIS A 126 -15.59 8.29 10.32
CA HIS A 126 -14.88 9.52 10.66
C HIS A 126 -14.96 10.56 9.54
N LEU A 127 -14.70 10.17 8.30
CA LEU A 127 -14.72 11.07 7.15
C LEU A 127 -16.10 11.74 6.96
N ILE A 128 -17.18 10.98 7.18
CA ILE A 128 -18.55 11.50 7.10
C ILE A 128 -18.91 12.35 8.32
N HIS A 129 -18.64 11.84 9.52
CA HIS A 129 -19.10 12.45 10.77
C HIS A 129 -18.33 13.72 11.12
N ASP A 130 -17.01 13.66 11.06
CA ASP A 130 -16.14 14.72 11.59
C ASP A 130 -15.68 15.69 10.50
N LEU A 131 -15.55 15.22 9.25
CA LEU A 131 -14.99 16.01 8.14
C LEU A 131 -16.03 16.38 7.07
N ASP A 132 -17.26 15.88 7.17
CA ASP A 132 -18.37 16.11 6.22
C ASP A 132 -18.02 15.78 4.77
N TYR A 133 -17.22 14.74 4.54
CA TYR A 133 -16.85 14.30 3.19
C TYR A 133 -18.07 13.80 2.41
N ASP A 134 -18.03 13.98 1.08
CA ASP A 134 -18.98 13.33 0.18
C ASP A 134 -18.63 11.86 -0.09
N ALA A 135 -19.55 11.11 -0.72
CA ALA A 135 -19.37 9.69 -0.97
C ALA A 135 -18.13 9.36 -1.84
N THR A 136 -17.79 10.23 -2.79
CA THR A 136 -16.60 10.05 -3.64
C THR A 136 -15.34 10.19 -2.80
N GLN A 137 -15.22 11.27 -2.03
CA GLN A 137 -14.07 11.50 -1.14
C GLN A 137 -13.90 10.37 -0.12
N VAL A 138 -15.01 9.84 0.42
CA VAL A 138 -14.99 8.69 1.33
C VAL A 138 -14.51 7.44 0.60
N SER A 139 -15.05 7.11 -0.57
CA SER A 139 -14.66 5.91 -1.31
C SER A 139 -13.19 5.91 -1.72
N GLU A 140 -12.67 7.05 -2.20
CA GLU A 140 -11.27 7.21 -2.58
C GLU A 140 -10.34 7.06 -1.38
N SER A 141 -10.68 7.68 -0.25
CA SER A 141 -9.89 7.60 0.98
C SER A 141 -9.87 6.19 1.58
N VAL A 142 -11.02 5.50 1.56
CA VAL A 142 -11.12 4.12 2.03
C VAL A 142 -10.39 3.16 1.09
N LEU A 143 -10.47 3.36 -0.23
CA LEU A 143 -9.72 2.58 -1.19
C LEU A 143 -8.21 2.74 -0.98
N GLN A 144 -7.74 3.98 -0.78
CA GLN A 144 -6.34 4.27 -0.48
C GLN A 144 -5.86 3.52 0.78
N TRP A 145 -6.67 3.52 1.84
CA TRP A 145 -6.39 2.75 3.05
C TRP A 145 -6.33 1.25 2.78
N LEU A 146 -7.32 0.70 2.06
CA LEU A 146 -7.35 -0.73 1.75
C LEU A 146 -6.18 -1.16 0.86
N GLN A 147 -5.79 -0.35 -0.12
CA GLN A 147 -4.60 -0.59 -0.96
C GLN A 147 -3.33 -0.66 -0.12
N PHE A 148 -3.16 0.29 0.81
CA PHE A 148 -2.04 0.29 1.75
C PHE A 148 -2.05 -0.93 2.68
N ALA A 149 -3.21 -1.26 3.26
CA ALA A 149 -3.33 -2.33 4.24
C ALA A 149 -3.31 -3.74 3.61
N ARG A 150 -3.73 -3.89 2.36
CA ARG A 150 -3.84 -5.17 1.64
C ARG A 150 -3.11 -5.15 0.29
N PRO A 151 -1.82 -4.78 0.24
CA PRO A 151 -1.14 -4.48 -1.01
C PRO A 151 -1.08 -5.68 -1.96
N ASP A 152 -0.85 -6.88 -1.44
CA ASP A 152 -0.75 -8.10 -2.25
C ASP A 152 -2.06 -8.47 -2.95
N TYR A 153 -3.20 -8.17 -2.34
CA TYR A 153 -4.50 -8.38 -2.96
C TYR A 153 -4.67 -7.45 -4.17
N TYR A 154 -4.42 -6.15 -3.99
CA TYR A 154 -4.59 -5.16 -5.06
C TYR A 154 -3.56 -5.33 -6.17
N MET A 155 -2.32 -5.72 -5.86
CA MET A 155 -1.34 -6.10 -6.89
C MET A 155 -1.78 -7.34 -7.66
N ALA A 156 -2.35 -8.35 -6.98
CA ALA A 156 -2.86 -9.54 -7.67
C ALA A 156 -4.06 -9.21 -8.57
N ASP A 157 -4.94 -8.32 -8.13
CA ASP A 157 -6.09 -7.87 -8.89
C ASP A 157 -5.66 -7.10 -10.14
N GLU A 158 -4.74 -6.13 -9.99
CA GLU A 158 -4.22 -5.35 -11.12
C GLU A 158 -3.46 -6.22 -12.14
N LEU A 159 -2.70 -7.22 -11.67
CA LEU A 159 -2.08 -8.21 -12.57
C LEU A 159 -3.13 -8.98 -13.39
N ARG A 160 -4.23 -9.39 -12.75
CA ARG A 160 -5.34 -10.09 -13.43
C ARG A 160 -5.97 -9.19 -14.49
N ASP A 161 -6.17 -7.91 -14.19
CA ASP A 161 -6.72 -6.92 -15.13
C ASP A 161 -5.78 -6.68 -16.32
N ARG A 162 -4.47 -6.69 -16.09
CA ARG A 162 -3.43 -6.69 -17.13
C ARG A 162 -3.30 -8.02 -17.88
N ARG A 163 -4.17 -9.00 -17.62
CA ARG A 163 -4.16 -10.37 -18.19
C ARG A 163 -2.86 -11.13 -17.89
N MET A 164 -2.24 -10.82 -16.75
CA MET A 164 -1.06 -11.51 -16.21
C MET A 164 -1.49 -12.44 -15.07
N SER A 165 -0.81 -13.56 -14.88
CA SER A 165 -1.14 -14.50 -13.81
C SER A 165 -0.51 -14.05 -12.49
N PRO A 166 -1.29 -13.72 -11.43
CA PRO A 166 -0.71 -13.36 -10.13
C PRO A 166 0.12 -14.48 -9.50
N LEU A 167 -0.25 -15.74 -9.78
CA LEU A 167 0.48 -16.92 -9.28
C LEU A 167 1.92 -16.99 -9.81
N TYR A 168 2.16 -16.53 -11.05
CA TYR A 168 3.52 -16.40 -11.57
C TYR A 168 4.36 -15.47 -10.69
N TYR A 169 3.71 -14.46 -10.13
CA TYR A 169 4.31 -13.48 -9.23
C TYR A 169 4.36 -13.92 -7.76
N GLY A 170 3.73 -15.04 -7.40
CA GLY A 170 3.61 -15.48 -6.00
C GLY A 170 2.51 -14.75 -5.23
N LEU A 171 1.64 -14.04 -5.95
CA LEU A 171 0.51 -13.30 -5.40
C LEU A 171 -0.78 -14.08 -5.63
N THR A 172 -1.82 -13.72 -4.88
CA THR A 172 -3.17 -14.25 -5.07
C THR A 172 -4.19 -13.17 -4.82
N ALA A 173 -5.19 -13.09 -5.71
CA ALA A 173 -6.36 -12.25 -5.53
C ALA A 173 -7.40 -12.91 -4.62
N GLN A 174 -7.15 -14.14 -4.16
CA GLN A 174 -8.04 -14.80 -3.21
C GLN A 174 -7.94 -14.11 -1.85
N GLY A 175 -9.06 -13.54 -1.40
CA GLY A 175 -9.14 -12.83 -0.13
C GLY A 175 -8.73 -13.65 1.09
N SER A 176 -8.25 -12.97 2.13
CA SER A 176 -7.71 -13.57 3.35
C SER A 176 -8.65 -14.55 4.06
N CYS A 177 -9.97 -14.31 4.01
CA CYS A 177 -10.97 -15.20 4.62
C CYS A 177 -10.95 -16.58 3.96
N TYR A 178 -10.87 -16.64 2.63
CA TYR A 178 -10.85 -17.90 1.88
C TYR A 178 -9.56 -18.70 2.06
N ARG A 179 -8.53 -18.04 2.59
CA ARG A 179 -7.24 -18.63 2.91
C ARG A 179 -7.11 -19.00 4.40
N GLY A 180 -8.13 -18.75 5.22
CA GLY A 180 -8.09 -19.01 6.66
C GLY A 180 -7.19 -18.05 7.45
N LEU A 181 -6.96 -16.84 6.92
CA LEU A 181 -6.07 -15.84 7.52
C LEU A 181 -6.83 -14.76 8.30
N CYS A 182 -7.99 -15.11 8.86
CA CYS A 182 -8.81 -14.17 9.62
C CYS A 182 -8.10 -13.68 10.89
N GLU A 183 -7.49 -14.60 11.63
CA GLU A 183 -6.69 -14.33 12.85
C GLU A 183 -5.20 -14.10 12.56
N THR A 184 -4.87 -13.68 11.34
CA THR A 184 -3.49 -13.34 10.95
C THR A 184 -3.32 -11.82 10.93
N PRO A 185 -2.16 -11.29 11.35
CA PRO A 185 -1.88 -9.86 11.25
C PRO A 185 -2.05 -9.30 9.83
N ILE A 186 -2.41 -8.02 9.73
CA ILE A 186 -2.60 -7.37 8.41
C ILE A 186 -1.28 -7.34 7.63
N SER A 187 -0.17 -7.05 8.31
CA SER A 187 1.19 -7.01 7.73
C SER A 187 1.61 -8.33 7.08
N GLU A 188 1.07 -9.45 7.55
CA GLU A 188 1.36 -10.81 7.07
C GLU A 188 0.34 -11.32 6.04
N GLY A 189 -0.54 -10.47 5.52
CA GLY A 189 -1.54 -10.92 4.56
C GLY A 189 -2.86 -11.37 5.20
N GLY A 190 -3.10 -11.11 6.48
CA GLY A 190 -4.32 -11.46 7.20
C GLY A 190 -5.39 -10.37 7.29
N CYS A 191 -6.46 -10.67 8.05
CA CYS A 191 -7.55 -9.72 8.32
C CYS A 191 -7.36 -8.90 9.62
N GLY A 192 -6.30 -9.16 10.39
CA GLY A 192 -5.99 -8.47 11.64
C GLY A 192 -6.78 -8.96 12.86
N GLY A 193 -7.52 -10.06 12.74
CA GLY A 193 -8.35 -10.63 13.81
C GLY A 193 -9.86 -10.49 13.57
N MET A 194 -10.63 -11.44 14.12
CA MET A 194 -12.10 -11.38 14.13
C MET A 194 -12.65 -10.78 15.42
N ASP A 195 -12.04 -11.06 16.57
CA ASP A 195 -12.57 -10.65 17.88
C ASP A 195 -11.78 -9.48 18.46
N GLU A 196 -10.46 -9.57 18.46
CA GLU A 196 -9.53 -8.54 18.94
C GLU A 196 -8.55 -8.14 17.84
N LEU A 197 -7.94 -6.96 17.97
CA LEU A 197 -6.91 -6.50 17.05
C LEU A 197 -5.56 -7.16 17.34
N ILE A 198 -5.02 -7.87 16.36
CA ILE A 198 -3.78 -8.64 16.51
C ILE A 198 -2.53 -7.78 16.26
N GLU A 199 -2.60 -6.83 15.33
CA GLU A 199 -1.49 -5.92 15.03
C GLU A 199 -1.99 -4.60 14.45
N PRO A 200 -1.39 -3.45 14.82
CA PRO A 200 -0.54 -3.32 16.00
C PRO A 200 -1.40 -3.61 17.22
N SER A 201 -0.87 -4.38 18.17
CA SER A 201 -1.60 -4.61 19.41
C SER A 201 -1.80 -3.27 20.10
N ILE A 202 -3.02 -3.03 20.59
CA ILE A 202 -3.26 -1.92 21.51
C ILE A 202 -2.51 -2.29 22.78
N GLU A 203 -1.45 -1.56 23.14
CA GLU A 203 -0.86 -1.73 24.47
C GLU A 203 -1.98 -1.45 25.49
N SER A 204 -2.30 -2.46 26.29
CA SER A 204 -3.36 -2.43 27.31
C SER A 204 -2.85 -1.84 28.62
#